data_AF-R9AMM1-F1
#
_entry.id   AF-R9AMM1-F1
#
_cell.length_a   1.000
_cell.length_b   1.000
_cell.length_c   1.000
_cell.angle_alpha   90.00
_cell.angle_beta   90.00
_cell.angle_gamma   90.00
#
_symmetry.space_group_name_H-M   'P 1'
#
loop_
_entity.id
_entity.type
_entity.pdbx_description
1 polymer ?
#
loop_
_entity_poly.entity_id
_entity_poly.type
_entity_poly.pdbx_seq_one_letter_code
_entity_poly.pdbx_strand_id
1 'polypeptide(L)'
;MAFFDFVVSQVDEKDFSKDEVSFKGDEDGYGFSAYLFQKKESKKLYVVFNGALNKDRQDAKVYHRWSWNSLFDGSVLYISDPTLFKYPETNLAWYIGDKNVQFQQILKDFILKVSKRMSLSPEQIILYGSSGGGFAALKLASIIGNGILAVAINPQVNVFNYIKNQVDDYLNICWEENDFNKLKNRTEFDVLSTICKSNCRVLFIQNSKDEFHFKNHFIPFLEKFGIANSENYKSLKQQSSRIRYMIYDHPSGHAAEPKDMLPEILESVNYMQQSVGWSKKNFFILGSCISRDVFLPSYREDIGSIGYYPRTSFARLALEPVESIPDLNELSSPFQRKIVKQDMKLDVLHALATTSFDYILIDLIDERYGLVKYGNTFITNSYEVNVSGILGNVSQLEKIEAGSDEFYSLWEKGFKVFVDYCEENNLLDKVIVNKVYWASMLDDASPIPNLDKEKIIINNSVLDKLYSIMQKYISESNFIVYPKSYFVAKKDHKWGVMPFHYVDSFYKHTYEELNNLK
;
A
#
# COMPACT_ATOMS: atom_id res chain seq x y z
N MET A 1 -5.43 24.26 21.46
CA MET A 1 -6.70 23.52 21.28
C MET A 1 -7.78 24.43 20.74
N ALA A 2 -7.99 25.64 21.29
CA ALA A 2 -9.00 26.60 20.80
C ALA A 2 -8.99 26.83 19.29
N PHE A 3 -7.83 27.15 18.69
CA PHE A 3 -7.73 27.33 17.23
C PHE A 3 -8.10 26.07 16.41
N PHE A 4 -7.73 24.88 16.89
CA PHE A 4 -8.08 23.61 16.22
C PHE A 4 -9.59 23.41 16.21
N ASP A 5 -10.23 23.55 17.39
CA ASP A 5 -11.67 23.40 17.54
C ASP A 5 -12.42 24.43 16.69
N PHE A 6 -11.90 25.66 16.63
CA PHE A 6 -12.45 26.74 15.82
C PHE A 6 -12.41 26.46 14.31
N VAL A 7 -11.26 26.08 13.74
CA VAL A 7 -11.15 25.80 12.30
C VAL A 7 -12.04 24.61 11.90
N VAL A 8 -12.06 23.57 12.73
CA VAL A 8 -12.81 22.35 12.44
C VAL A 8 -14.32 22.55 12.66
N SER A 9 -14.74 23.35 13.65
CA SER A 9 -16.17 23.67 13.90
C SER A 9 -16.78 24.49 12.76
N GLN A 10 -15.99 25.34 12.09
CA GLN A 10 -16.47 26.11 10.93
C GLN A 10 -17.11 25.22 9.86
N VAL A 11 -16.68 23.98 9.70
CA VAL A 11 -17.25 23.07 8.70
C VAL A 11 -18.69 22.69 9.02
N ASP A 12 -19.04 22.57 10.31
CA ASP A 12 -20.37 22.11 10.72
C ASP A 12 -21.44 23.15 10.43
N GLU A 13 -21.11 24.42 10.60
CA GLU A 13 -22.02 25.56 10.48
C GLU A 13 -22.28 25.97 9.02
N LYS A 14 -21.53 25.43 8.06
CA LYS A 14 -21.62 25.86 6.65
C LYS A 14 -22.69 25.09 5.89
N ASP A 15 -23.35 25.83 5.01
CA ASP A 15 -24.32 25.32 4.06
C ASP A 15 -23.62 24.83 2.78
N PHE A 16 -23.48 23.50 2.68
CA PHE A 16 -22.88 22.84 1.52
C PHE A 16 -23.86 22.69 0.34
N SER A 17 -25.10 23.20 0.44
CA SER A 17 -26.02 23.24 -0.71
C SER A 17 -25.62 24.30 -1.75
N LYS A 18 -24.80 25.29 -1.36
CA LYS A 18 -24.32 26.38 -2.21
C LYS A 18 -23.17 25.94 -3.10
N ASP A 19 -23.06 26.51 -4.30
CA ASP A 19 -21.96 26.18 -5.21
C ASP A 19 -20.61 26.75 -4.73
N GLU A 20 -20.65 27.75 -3.85
CA GLU A 20 -19.47 28.38 -3.27
C GLU A 20 -19.60 28.45 -1.74
N VAL A 21 -18.56 28.02 -1.02
CA VAL A 21 -18.51 28.02 0.45
C VAL A 21 -17.22 28.66 0.93
N SER A 22 -17.33 29.72 1.73
CA SER A 22 -16.18 30.40 2.34
C SER A 22 -16.04 30.07 3.83
N PHE A 23 -14.83 29.69 4.21
CA PHE A 23 -14.41 29.47 5.59
C PHE A 23 -13.43 30.57 5.96
N LYS A 24 -13.75 31.32 7.01
CA LYS A 24 -12.96 32.48 7.43
C LYS A 24 -13.01 32.59 8.93
N GLY A 25 -11.85 32.83 9.53
CA GLY A 25 -11.77 32.98 10.96
C GLY A 25 -10.44 33.54 11.41
N ASP A 26 -10.39 33.99 12.65
CA ASP A 26 -9.19 34.45 13.32
C ASP A 26 -9.30 34.04 14.79
N GLU A 27 -8.33 33.28 15.28
CA GLU A 27 -8.26 32.87 16.68
C GLU A 27 -6.78 32.81 17.09
N ASP A 28 -6.45 33.36 18.28
CA ASP A 28 -5.08 33.46 18.80
C ASP A 28 -4.05 34.13 17.84
N GLY A 29 -4.52 35.06 16.99
CA GLY A 29 -3.69 35.77 16.01
C GLY A 29 -3.35 34.95 14.77
N TYR A 30 -3.93 33.76 14.62
CA TYR A 30 -3.88 33.00 13.38
C TYR A 30 -5.15 33.23 12.59
N GLY A 31 -5.03 33.84 11.42
CA GLY A 31 -6.10 33.86 10.44
C GLY A 31 -6.22 32.51 9.73
N PHE A 32 -7.45 32.11 9.43
CA PHE A 32 -7.78 30.98 8.58
C PHE A 32 -8.66 31.45 7.44
N SER A 33 -8.28 31.13 6.20
CA SER A 33 -9.08 31.44 5.01
C SER A 33 -9.07 30.27 4.04
N ALA A 34 -10.23 29.65 3.84
CA ALA A 34 -10.42 28.64 2.81
C ALA A 34 -11.67 28.95 1.98
N TYR A 35 -11.65 28.46 0.73
CA TYR A 35 -12.74 28.71 -0.20
C TYR A 35 -12.98 27.49 -1.09
N LEU A 36 -14.21 26.99 -1.08
CA LEU A 36 -14.63 25.82 -1.83
C LEU A 36 -15.51 26.24 -3.00
N PHE A 37 -15.12 25.88 -4.21
CA PHE A 37 -15.98 25.82 -5.40
C PHE A 37 -16.46 24.39 -5.60
N GLN A 38 -17.76 24.17 -5.55
CA GLN A 38 -18.36 22.85 -5.67
C GLN A 38 -18.78 22.56 -7.11
N LYS A 39 -18.38 21.39 -7.60
CA LYS A 39 -18.94 20.76 -8.80
C LYS A 39 -19.75 19.56 -8.34
N LYS A 40 -21.04 19.74 -8.11
CA LYS A 40 -21.94 18.76 -7.45
C LYS A 40 -21.93 17.37 -8.10
N GLU A 41 -21.75 17.30 -9.42
CA GLU A 41 -21.69 16.03 -10.16
C GLU A 41 -20.30 15.35 -10.12
N SER A 42 -19.26 16.08 -9.68
CA SER A 42 -17.91 15.53 -9.65
C SER A 42 -17.62 14.81 -8.34
N LYS A 43 -16.99 13.67 -8.47
CA LYS A 43 -16.52 12.83 -7.37
C LYS A 43 -15.07 13.12 -6.98
N LYS A 44 -14.58 14.33 -7.26
CA LYS A 44 -13.19 14.74 -7.00
C LYS A 44 -13.14 16.04 -6.24
N LEU A 45 -12.20 16.12 -5.30
CA LEU A 45 -11.87 17.34 -4.57
C LEU A 45 -10.38 17.66 -4.74
N TYR A 46 -10.09 18.74 -5.45
CA TYR A 46 -8.76 19.33 -5.50
C TYR A 46 -8.58 20.27 -4.32
N VAL A 47 -7.59 20.02 -3.47
CA VAL A 47 -7.20 20.92 -2.38
C VAL A 47 -5.93 21.64 -2.78
N VAL A 48 -6.03 22.95 -3.02
CA VAL A 48 -4.95 23.75 -3.62
C VAL A 48 -4.25 24.59 -2.56
N PHE A 49 -2.92 24.43 -2.50
CA PHE A 49 -2.03 25.14 -1.59
C PHE A 49 -1.18 26.17 -2.33
N ASN A 50 -0.89 27.28 -1.65
CA ASN A 50 -0.01 28.34 -2.13
C ASN A 50 1.45 27.94 -2.05
N GLY A 51 2.24 28.44 -3.00
CA GLY A 51 3.69 28.53 -2.84
C GLY A 51 4.06 29.80 -2.06
N ALA A 52 5.29 30.25 -2.20
CA ALA A 52 5.69 31.55 -1.67
C ALA A 52 4.81 32.68 -2.23
N LEU A 53 4.32 33.55 -1.37
CA LEU A 53 3.58 34.75 -1.77
C LEU A 53 4.54 35.85 -2.23
N ASN A 54 4.04 36.79 -3.04
CA ASN A 54 4.80 37.97 -3.40
C ASN A 54 4.89 38.90 -2.18
N LYS A 55 6.09 39.38 -1.84
CA LYS A 55 6.33 40.30 -0.71
C LYS A 55 5.52 41.60 -0.82
N ASP A 56 5.21 42.05 -2.04
CA ASP A 56 4.40 43.26 -2.27
C ASP A 56 2.88 43.01 -2.19
N ARG A 57 2.45 41.74 -2.09
CA ARG A 57 1.06 41.32 -1.99
C ARG A 57 0.90 40.26 -0.88
N GLN A 58 1.28 40.63 0.33
CA GLN A 58 1.13 39.82 1.55
C GLN A 58 -0.32 39.77 2.09
N ASP A 59 -1.34 39.81 1.22
CA ASP A 59 -2.67 39.44 1.69
C ASP A 59 -2.70 37.91 1.79
N ALA A 60 -2.65 37.38 3.01
CA ALA A 60 -2.73 35.96 3.27
C ALA A 60 -4.05 35.34 2.76
N LYS A 61 -5.01 36.15 2.28
CA LYS A 61 -6.22 35.71 1.56
C LYS A 61 -6.00 35.38 0.07
N VAL A 62 -4.78 35.46 -0.44
CA VAL A 62 -4.46 35.10 -1.83
C VAL A 62 -4.54 33.59 -2.02
N TYR A 63 -5.11 33.17 -3.16
CA TYR A 63 -5.17 31.77 -3.58
C TYR A 63 -4.48 31.58 -4.94
N HIS A 64 -3.42 30.79 -4.98
CA HIS A 64 -2.77 30.40 -6.24
C HIS A 64 -3.73 29.56 -7.09
N ARG A 65 -3.68 29.76 -8.42
CA ARG A 65 -4.53 29.09 -9.41
C ARG A 65 -6.03 29.35 -9.24
N TRP A 66 -6.42 30.40 -8.51
CA TRP A 66 -7.83 30.80 -8.33
C TRP A 66 -8.63 30.84 -9.65
N SER A 67 -8.05 31.42 -10.71
CA SER A 67 -8.68 31.53 -12.03
C SER A 67 -8.78 30.21 -12.80
N TRP A 68 -8.23 29.11 -12.26
CA TRP A 68 -8.26 27.78 -12.86
C TRP A 68 -9.37 26.90 -12.30
N ASN A 69 -10.17 27.38 -11.34
CA ASN A 69 -11.23 26.59 -10.69
C ASN A 69 -12.15 25.87 -11.70
N SER A 70 -12.48 26.52 -12.82
CA SER A 70 -13.34 25.96 -13.87
C SER A 70 -12.63 24.90 -14.71
N LEU A 71 -11.29 24.91 -14.76
CA LEU A 71 -10.47 24.02 -15.59
C LEU A 71 -10.17 22.67 -14.93
N PHE A 72 -10.18 22.60 -13.60
CA PHE A 72 -10.12 21.31 -12.90
C PHE A 72 -11.37 20.47 -13.22
N ASP A 73 -11.28 19.14 -13.28
CA ASP A 73 -12.43 18.26 -13.51
C ASP A 73 -13.17 17.87 -12.20
N GLY A 74 -12.95 18.65 -11.14
CA GLY A 74 -13.56 18.44 -9.81
C GLY A 74 -13.85 19.72 -9.03
N SER A 75 -14.41 19.53 -7.84
CA SER A 75 -14.56 20.60 -6.85
C SER A 75 -13.17 21.07 -6.42
N VAL A 76 -13.03 22.35 -6.07
CA VAL A 76 -11.73 22.94 -5.72
C VAL A 76 -11.83 23.68 -4.39
N LEU A 77 -11.07 23.23 -3.40
CA LEU A 77 -10.88 23.84 -2.10
C LEU A 77 -9.53 24.54 -2.06
N TYR A 78 -9.52 25.87 -2.02
CA TYR A 78 -8.32 26.66 -1.79
C TYR A 78 -8.10 26.86 -0.30
N ILE A 79 -6.86 26.71 0.17
CA ILE A 79 -6.48 26.93 1.58
C ILE A 79 -5.25 27.84 1.62
N SER A 80 -5.34 28.97 2.30
CA SER A 80 -4.18 29.84 2.60
C SER A 80 -3.37 29.28 3.77
N ASP A 81 -2.06 29.53 3.81
CA ASP A 81 -1.20 29.14 4.93
C ASP A 81 -1.50 29.99 6.18
N PRO A 82 -2.07 29.39 7.27
CA PRO A 82 -2.48 30.15 8.45
C PRO A 82 -1.31 30.87 9.15
N THR A 83 -0.08 30.37 9.02
CA THR A 83 1.11 30.97 9.62
C THR A 83 1.35 32.39 9.10
N LEU A 84 1.05 32.65 7.82
CA LEU A 84 1.34 33.92 7.16
C LEU A 84 0.41 35.07 7.62
N PHE A 85 -0.74 34.77 8.24
CA PHE A 85 -1.59 35.79 8.85
C PHE A 85 -0.95 36.40 10.09
N LYS A 86 -0.32 35.55 10.92
CA LYS A 86 0.35 35.97 12.15
C LYS A 86 1.70 36.62 11.89
N TYR A 87 2.41 36.10 10.88
CA TYR A 87 3.77 36.51 10.54
C TYR A 87 3.82 37.07 9.11
N PRO A 88 3.26 38.28 8.86
CA PRO A 88 3.20 38.84 7.51
C PRO A 88 4.59 39.10 6.90
N GLU A 89 5.62 39.27 7.72
CA GLU A 89 7.02 39.43 7.30
C GLU A 89 7.56 38.22 6.52
N THR A 90 7.07 37.01 6.80
CA THR A 90 7.40 35.83 6.01
C THR A 90 6.43 35.67 4.85
N ASN A 91 6.95 35.27 3.69
CA ASN A 91 6.13 34.98 2.52
C ASN A 91 5.96 33.47 2.26
N LEU A 92 6.56 32.61 3.09
CA LEU A 92 6.47 31.15 2.97
C LEU A 92 6.65 30.47 4.34
N ALA A 93 5.72 29.58 4.70
CA ALA A 93 5.77 28.81 5.95
C ALA A 93 5.38 27.33 5.79
N TRP A 94 5.31 26.83 4.55
CA TRP A 94 5.11 25.42 4.19
C TRP A 94 3.89 24.74 4.85
N TYR A 95 2.93 25.51 5.35
CA TYR A 95 1.80 25.02 6.14
C TYR A 95 2.21 24.22 7.38
N ILE A 96 3.45 24.37 7.85
CA ILE A 96 3.98 23.67 9.03
C ILE A 96 3.39 24.26 10.30
N GLY A 97 3.44 25.59 10.44
CA GLY A 97 3.09 26.31 11.65
C GLY A 97 4.24 27.08 12.26
N ASP A 98 4.22 27.23 13.58
CA ASP A 98 5.17 28.01 14.35
C ASP A 98 5.63 27.20 15.59
N LYS A 99 6.41 27.80 16.49
CA LYS A 99 6.87 27.10 17.72
C LYS A 99 5.73 26.60 18.62
N ASN A 100 4.53 27.14 18.51
CA ASN A 100 3.38 26.86 19.38
C ASN A 100 2.34 25.95 18.71
N VAL A 101 2.17 26.04 17.39
CA VAL A 101 1.08 25.39 16.66
C VAL A 101 1.61 24.65 15.43
N GLN A 102 1.15 23.42 15.25
CA GLN A 102 1.43 22.60 14.06
C GLN A 102 0.17 22.54 13.17
N PHE A 103 0.16 23.26 12.05
CA PHE A 103 -1.03 23.37 11.19
C PHE A 103 -1.31 22.13 10.37
N GLN A 104 -0.31 21.30 10.06
CA GLN A 104 -0.50 20.11 9.22
C GLN A 104 -1.59 19.17 9.79
N GLN A 105 -1.66 19.01 11.11
CA GLN A 105 -2.66 18.16 11.74
C GLN A 105 -4.05 18.83 11.77
N ILE A 106 -4.12 20.14 12.01
CA ILE A 106 -5.38 20.91 11.92
C ILE A 106 -5.95 20.86 10.50
N LEU A 107 -5.10 21.07 9.50
CA LEU A 107 -5.47 21.09 8.08
C LEU A 107 -5.90 19.71 7.59
N LYS A 108 -5.22 18.64 8.06
CA LYS A 108 -5.67 17.26 7.83
C LYS A 108 -7.13 17.08 8.24
N ASP A 109 -7.44 17.42 9.49
CA ASP A 109 -8.77 17.17 10.06
C ASP A 109 -9.82 18.07 9.39
N PHE A 110 -9.47 19.32 9.07
CA PHE A 110 -10.29 20.22 8.27
C PHE A 110 -10.62 19.63 6.88
N ILE A 111 -9.61 19.19 6.12
CA ILE A 111 -9.78 18.61 4.77
C ILE A 111 -10.67 17.37 4.83
N LEU A 112 -10.39 16.45 5.77
CA LEU A 112 -11.19 15.23 5.92
C LEU A 112 -12.63 15.54 6.30
N LYS A 113 -12.87 16.53 7.17
CA LYS A 113 -14.22 16.94 7.54
C LYS A 113 -14.98 17.58 6.38
N VAL A 114 -14.34 18.46 5.61
CA VAL A 114 -14.92 19.02 4.36
C VAL A 114 -15.27 17.90 3.39
N SER A 115 -14.33 16.97 3.13
CA SER A 115 -14.56 15.85 2.22
C SER A 115 -15.72 14.95 2.67
N LYS A 116 -15.87 14.71 3.98
CA LYS A 116 -16.98 13.96 4.56
C LYS A 116 -18.32 14.65 4.35
N ARG A 117 -18.40 15.98 4.51
CA ARG A 117 -19.61 16.75 4.20
C ARG A 117 -19.99 16.68 2.71
N MET A 118 -19.01 16.46 1.84
CA MET A 118 -19.19 16.25 0.41
C MET A 118 -19.40 14.78 0.03
N SER A 119 -19.45 13.85 1.01
CA SER A 119 -19.56 12.40 0.78
C SER A 119 -18.43 11.83 -0.09
N LEU A 120 -17.22 12.34 0.08
CA LEU A 120 -16.02 11.87 -0.64
C LEU A 120 -15.11 11.03 0.28
N SER A 121 -14.51 9.99 -0.28
CA SER A 121 -13.45 9.19 0.36
C SER A 121 -12.06 9.81 0.12
N PRO A 122 -11.03 9.45 0.91
CA PRO A 122 -9.68 10.01 0.75
C PRO A 122 -9.07 9.83 -0.65
N GLU A 123 -9.37 8.73 -1.35
CA GLU A 123 -8.86 8.44 -2.70
C GLU A 123 -9.41 9.40 -3.78
N GLN A 124 -10.52 10.06 -3.46
CA GLN A 124 -11.18 11.07 -4.29
C GLN A 124 -10.63 12.48 -4.04
N ILE A 125 -9.68 12.62 -3.11
CA ILE A 125 -9.04 13.89 -2.77
C ILE A 125 -7.69 13.97 -3.48
N ILE A 126 -7.43 15.11 -4.11
CA ILE A 126 -6.18 15.45 -4.79
C ILE A 126 -5.60 16.69 -4.12
N LEU A 127 -4.49 16.53 -3.41
CA LEU A 127 -3.73 17.62 -2.82
C LEU A 127 -2.80 18.21 -3.88
N TYR A 128 -2.92 19.50 -4.18
CA TYR A 128 -2.27 20.14 -5.32
C TYR A 128 -1.47 21.35 -4.89
N GLY A 129 -0.21 21.45 -5.32
CA GLY A 129 0.57 22.67 -5.07
C GLY A 129 1.94 22.67 -5.73
N SER A 130 2.55 23.86 -5.82
CA SER A 130 3.90 24.04 -6.34
C SER A 130 4.85 24.59 -5.28
N SER A 131 6.15 24.26 -5.37
CA SER A 131 7.18 24.76 -4.45
C SER A 131 6.76 24.46 -3.00
N GLY A 132 6.59 25.49 -2.15
CA GLY A 132 6.13 25.31 -0.77
C GLY A 132 4.73 24.70 -0.61
N GLY A 133 3.83 24.97 -1.56
CA GLY A 133 2.52 24.33 -1.61
C GLY A 133 2.60 22.87 -2.05
N GLY A 134 3.62 22.54 -2.86
CA GLY A 134 3.92 21.15 -3.23
C GLY A 134 4.46 20.36 -2.04
N PHE A 135 5.29 20.97 -1.19
CA PHE A 135 5.67 20.39 0.10
C PHE A 135 4.43 20.12 0.97
N ALA A 136 3.53 21.09 1.11
CA ALA A 136 2.31 20.93 1.89
C ALA A 136 1.43 19.79 1.35
N ALA A 137 1.25 19.71 0.03
CA ALA A 137 0.51 18.64 -0.62
C ALA A 137 1.12 17.26 -0.33
N LEU A 138 2.43 17.09 -0.50
CA LEU A 138 3.13 15.84 -0.20
C LEU A 138 3.04 15.48 1.28
N LYS A 139 3.23 16.46 2.17
CA LYS A 139 3.25 16.24 3.61
C LYS A 139 1.87 15.86 4.14
N LEU A 140 0.82 16.59 3.76
CA LEU A 140 -0.55 16.25 4.15
C LEU A 140 -0.98 14.91 3.57
N ALA A 141 -0.61 14.59 2.32
CA ALA A 141 -0.88 13.27 1.76
C ALA A 141 -0.21 12.16 2.57
N SER A 142 1.05 12.37 2.98
CA SER A 142 1.78 11.40 3.80
C SER A 142 1.13 11.15 5.16
N ILE A 143 0.55 12.18 5.78
CA ILE A 143 -0.13 12.08 7.09
C ILE A 143 -1.53 11.47 6.94
N ILE A 144 -2.26 11.82 5.88
CA ILE A 144 -3.62 11.32 5.63
C ILE A 144 -3.60 9.84 5.21
N GLY A 145 -2.74 9.47 4.26
CA GLY A 145 -2.74 8.14 3.67
C GLY A 145 -4.04 7.81 2.92
N ASN A 146 -4.47 6.55 3.02
CA ASN A 146 -5.71 6.01 2.43
C ASN A 146 -5.86 6.35 0.95
N GLY A 147 -4.77 6.14 0.19
CA GLY A 147 -4.79 6.34 -1.25
C GLY A 147 -5.05 7.78 -1.72
N ILE A 148 -5.02 8.79 -0.86
CA ILE A 148 -5.07 10.20 -1.28
C ILE A 148 -3.93 10.51 -2.27
N LEU A 149 -4.18 11.39 -3.25
CA LEU A 149 -3.19 11.73 -4.28
C LEU A 149 -2.56 13.11 -4.01
N ALA A 150 -1.23 13.19 -3.92
CA ALA A 150 -0.49 14.45 -4.01
C ALA A 150 -0.05 14.71 -5.45
N VAL A 151 -0.38 15.87 -5.99
CA VAL A 151 0.15 16.44 -7.24
C VAL A 151 1.06 17.61 -6.85
N ALA A 152 2.36 17.39 -6.97
CA ALA A 152 3.37 18.30 -6.43
C ALA A 152 4.31 18.78 -7.54
N ILE A 153 4.33 20.08 -7.80
CA ILE A 153 5.09 20.71 -8.89
C ILE A 153 6.32 21.43 -8.35
N ASN A 154 7.51 21.08 -8.85
CA ASN A 154 8.80 21.57 -8.36
C ASN A 154 8.86 21.64 -6.81
N PRO A 155 8.39 20.61 -6.08
CA PRO A 155 8.17 20.73 -4.65
C PRO A 155 9.49 20.69 -3.89
N GLN A 156 9.52 21.32 -2.73
CA GLN A 156 10.49 20.92 -1.71
C GLN A 156 10.02 19.61 -1.07
N VAL A 157 10.97 18.74 -0.71
CA VAL A 157 10.71 17.50 0.06
C VAL A 157 11.32 17.53 1.46
N ASN A 158 12.23 18.46 1.70
CA ASN A 158 12.79 18.76 3.01
C ASN A 158 13.05 20.26 3.06
N VAL A 159 12.48 20.95 4.05
CA VAL A 159 12.59 22.42 4.16
C VAL A 159 14.05 22.86 4.32
N PHE A 160 14.86 22.11 5.07
CA PHE A 160 16.27 22.45 5.31
C PHE A 160 17.16 22.33 4.06
N ASN A 161 16.68 21.68 2.99
CA ASN A 161 17.39 21.58 1.72
C ASN A 161 17.04 22.73 0.75
N TYR A 162 16.18 23.67 1.16
CA TYR A 162 15.77 24.81 0.35
C TYR A 162 16.73 26.00 0.52
N ILE A 163 16.40 27.14 -0.10
CA ILE A 163 17.21 28.37 -0.08
C ILE A 163 17.42 28.85 1.36
N LYS A 164 18.67 28.79 1.83
CA LYS A 164 19.06 29.05 3.22
C LYS A 164 18.41 30.30 3.82
N ASN A 165 18.51 31.45 3.15
CA ASN A 165 17.96 32.69 3.69
C ASN A 165 16.45 32.63 3.93
N GLN A 166 15.67 31.95 3.07
CA GLN A 166 14.22 31.82 3.27
C GLN A 166 13.89 30.85 4.42
N VAL A 167 14.70 29.80 4.60
CA VAL A 167 14.58 28.88 5.73
C VAL A 167 14.93 29.60 7.03
N ASP A 168 16.05 30.32 7.06
CA ASP A 168 16.50 31.11 8.21
C ASP A 168 15.44 32.16 8.60
N ASP A 169 14.89 32.90 7.64
CA ASP A 169 13.83 33.89 7.89
C ASP A 169 12.61 33.24 8.56
N TYR A 170 12.14 32.11 8.03
CA TYR A 170 11.01 31.38 8.62
C TYR A 170 11.30 30.87 10.04
N LEU A 171 12.48 30.29 10.27
CA LEU A 171 12.84 29.74 11.58
C LEU A 171 13.06 30.85 12.62
N ASN A 172 13.69 31.96 12.24
CA ASN A 172 13.89 33.09 13.14
C ASN A 172 12.55 33.76 13.49
N ILE A 173 11.67 33.97 12.51
CA ILE A 173 10.40 34.71 12.71
C ILE A 173 9.34 33.84 13.38
N CYS A 174 9.13 32.61 12.89
CA CYS A 174 8.00 31.77 13.34
C CYS A 174 8.40 30.80 14.47
N TRP A 175 9.67 30.38 14.52
CA TRP A 175 10.13 29.42 15.52
C TRP A 175 10.94 30.05 16.65
N GLU A 176 11.41 31.29 16.50
CA GLU A 176 12.27 31.99 17.45
C GLU A 176 13.49 31.15 17.89
N GLU A 177 14.00 30.31 16.98
CA GLU A 177 15.12 29.40 17.25
C GLU A 177 16.31 29.81 16.40
N ASN A 178 17.49 29.95 17.02
CA ASN A 178 18.73 30.33 16.33
C ASN A 178 19.67 29.11 16.10
N ASP A 179 19.44 27.99 16.79
CA ASP A 179 20.15 26.73 16.57
C ASP A 179 19.24 25.72 15.83
N PHE A 180 19.27 25.83 14.51
CA PHE A 180 18.43 25.04 13.61
C PHE A 180 18.69 23.51 13.67
N ASN A 181 19.82 23.07 14.23
CA ASN A 181 20.10 21.65 14.40
C ASN A 181 19.05 20.95 15.29
N LYS A 182 18.44 21.69 16.22
CA LYS A 182 17.37 21.18 17.09
C LYS A 182 16.10 20.85 16.31
N LEU A 183 15.86 21.53 15.19
CA LEU A 183 14.65 21.36 14.36
C LEU A 183 14.89 20.44 13.16
N LYS A 184 16.14 20.24 12.74
CA LYS A 184 16.49 19.50 11.52
C LYS A 184 15.95 18.06 11.45
N ASN A 185 15.80 17.40 12.59
CA ASN A 185 15.32 16.01 12.66
C ASN A 185 13.80 15.90 12.88
N ARG A 186 13.08 17.03 12.97
CA ARG A 186 11.64 17.05 13.13
C ARG A 186 10.96 16.63 11.83
N THR A 187 10.08 15.63 11.94
CA THR A 187 9.39 15.05 10.79
C THR A 187 8.52 16.04 10.03
N GLU A 188 8.05 17.10 10.68
CA GLU A 188 7.19 18.16 10.17
C GLU A 188 7.83 18.90 8.98
N PHE A 189 9.17 18.96 8.97
CA PHE A 189 9.99 19.60 7.93
C PHE A 189 10.50 18.62 6.85
N ASP A 190 10.29 17.31 7.04
CA ASP A 190 10.81 16.25 6.17
C ASP A 190 9.70 15.33 5.67
N VAL A 191 9.30 15.51 4.42
CA VAL A 191 8.34 14.63 3.73
C VAL A 191 8.90 13.22 3.59
N LEU A 192 10.18 13.06 3.28
CA LEU A 192 10.79 11.75 2.97
C LEU A 192 10.71 10.80 4.16
N SER A 193 10.75 11.32 5.39
CA SER A 193 10.60 10.53 6.63
C SER A 193 9.22 9.88 6.79
N THR A 194 8.19 10.45 6.17
CA THR A 194 6.77 10.08 6.38
C THR A 194 6.15 9.44 5.15
N ILE A 195 6.45 9.94 3.95
CA ILE A 195 5.78 9.53 2.72
C ILE A 195 6.02 8.06 2.34
N CYS A 196 7.21 7.51 2.63
CA CYS A 196 7.51 6.11 2.35
C CYS A 196 6.67 5.13 3.17
N LYS A 197 6.27 5.55 4.38
CA LYS A 197 5.47 4.76 5.33
C LYS A 197 3.97 4.90 5.09
N SER A 198 3.56 5.80 4.20
CA SER A 198 2.17 6.12 3.91
C SER A 198 1.68 5.45 2.64
N ASN A 199 0.46 4.95 2.61
CA ASN A 199 -0.21 4.41 1.42
C ASN A 199 -0.80 5.50 0.49
N CYS A 200 -0.39 6.76 0.62
CA CYS A 200 -0.73 7.80 -0.34
C CYS A 200 -0.09 7.58 -1.72
N ARG A 201 -0.65 8.25 -2.73
CA ARG A 201 -0.17 8.30 -4.10
C ARG A 201 0.51 9.64 -4.37
N VAL A 202 1.48 9.66 -5.29
CA VAL A 202 2.24 10.85 -5.65
C VAL A 202 2.39 10.97 -7.16
N LEU A 203 2.04 12.12 -7.69
CA LEU A 203 2.45 12.63 -8.99
C LEU A 203 3.44 13.77 -8.77
N PHE A 204 4.74 13.47 -8.90
CA PHE A 204 5.82 14.45 -8.74
C PHE A 204 6.17 15.07 -10.09
N ILE A 205 5.97 16.36 -10.26
CA ILE A 205 6.22 17.05 -11.54
C ILE A 205 7.42 17.97 -11.37
N GLN A 206 8.45 17.80 -12.19
CA GLN A 206 9.72 18.53 -12.09
C GLN A 206 10.09 19.19 -13.42
N ASN A 207 10.40 20.50 -13.37
CA ASN A 207 11.01 21.20 -14.50
C ASN A 207 12.49 20.81 -14.58
N SER A 208 12.94 20.36 -15.76
CA SER A 208 14.34 20.05 -16.04
C SER A 208 15.26 21.27 -15.99
N LYS A 209 14.72 22.50 -16.15
CA LYS A 209 15.46 23.76 -16.05
C LYS A 209 15.57 24.30 -14.62
N ASP A 210 14.91 23.69 -13.64
CA ASP A 210 15.07 24.04 -12.23
C ASP A 210 16.16 23.18 -11.60
N GLU A 211 17.42 23.49 -11.92
CA GLU A 211 18.58 22.69 -11.48
C GLU A 211 18.65 22.54 -9.96
N PHE A 212 18.28 23.60 -9.22
CA PHE A 212 18.32 23.59 -7.76
C PHE A 212 17.33 22.58 -7.17
N HIS A 213 16.05 22.61 -7.56
CA HIS A 213 15.08 21.65 -7.02
C HIS A 213 15.29 20.26 -7.59
N PHE A 214 15.70 20.17 -8.85
CA PHE A 214 16.04 18.89 -9.47
C PHE A 214 17.09 18.16 -8.62
N LYS A 215 18.19 18.85 -8.27
CA LYS A 215 19.28 18.27 -7.48
C LYS A 215 18.93 18.06 -6.01
N ASN A 216 18.33 19.05 -5.35
CA ASN A 216 18.17 19.05 -3.89
C ASN A 216 16.85 18.44 -3.39
N HIS A 217 15.88 18.21 -4.29
CA HIS A 217 14.56 17.68 -3.91
C HIS A 217 14.09 16.51 -4.78
N PHE A 218 14.14 16.63 -6.12
CA PHE A 218 13.65 15.56 -7.00
C PHE A 218 14.53 14.32 -6.93
N ILE A 219 15.86 14.45 -7.06
CA ILE A 219 16.77 13.32 -6.95
C ILE A 219 16.67 12.63 -5.56
N PRO A 220 16.73 13.35 -4.42
CA PRO A 220 16.51 12.74 -3.11
C PRO A 220 15.17 12.02 -2.96
N PHE A 221 14.10 12.53 -3.58
CA PHE A 221 12.81 11.84 -3.61
C PHE A 221 12.90 10.51 -4.36
N LEU A 222 13.49 10.50 -5.56
CA LEU A 222 13.64 9.26 -6.34
C LEU A 222 14.54 8.24 -5.63
N GLU A 223 15.64 8.67 -5.03
CA GLU A 223 16.55 7.81 -4.25
C GLU A 223 15.82 7.17 -3.08
N LYS A 224 14.98 7.94 -2.38
CA LYS A 224 14.20 7.45 -1.25
C LYS A 224 13.23 6.32 -1.64
N PHE A 225 12.72 6.34 -2.86
CA PHE A 225 11.85 5.30 -3.41
C PHE A 225 12.61 4.21 -4.19
N GLY A 226 13.94 4.23 -4.21
CA GLY A 226 14.77 3.27 -4.95
C GLY A 226 14.62 3.36 -6.48
N ILE A 227 14.14 4.50 -6.99
CA ILE A 227 13.86 4.70 -8.42
C ILE A 227 15.12 5.14 -9.19
N ALA A 228 16.06 5.83 -8.54
CA ALA A 228 17.26 6.35 -9.20
C ALA A 228 18.55 5.94 -8.48
N ASN A 229 19.49 5.36 -9.25
CA ASN A 229 20.89 5.79 -9.27
C ASN A 229 21.06 6.71 -10.49
N SER A 230 22.05 7.60 -10.50
CA SER A 230 22.21 8.83 -11.32
C SER A 230 21.88 8.82 -12.83
N GLU A 231 21.60 7.67 -13.46
CA GLU A 231 21.32 7.55 -14.90
C GLU A 231 19.93 6.96 -15.24
N ASN A 232 19.21 6.33 -14.29
CA ASN A 232 18.01 5.53 -14.59
C ASN A 232 16.66 6.27 -14.57
N TYR A 233 16.61 7.51 -14.07
CA TYR A 233 15.35 8.30 -13.98
C TYR A 233 14.76 8.67 -15.35
N LYS A 234 15.53 8.49 -16.44
CA LYS A 234 15.06 8.72 -17.82
C LYS A 234 14.27 7.54 -18.40
N SER A 235 14.28 6.38 -17.76
CA SER A 235 13.52 5.22 -18.24
C SER A 235 12.07 5.26 -17.72
N LEU A 236 11.16 5.79 -18.54
CA LEU A 236 9.73 5.94 -18.25
C LEU A 236 8.96 4.61 -18.07
N LYS A 237 9.61 3.45 -18.25
CA LYS A 237 8.92 2.16 -18.45
C LYS A 237 8.45 1.44 -17.17
N GLN A 238 8.76 1.92 -15.96
CA GLN A 238 8.36 1.28 -14.70
C GLN A 238 7.96 2.30 -13.61
N GLN A 239 7.00 3.18 -13.89
CA GLN A 239 6.38 3.96 -12.81
C GLN A 239 5.22 3.18 -12.20
N SER A 240 5.26 2.96 -10.89
CA SER A 240 4.17 2.30 -10.15
C SER A 240 2.89 3.15 -10.17
N SER A 241 1.72 2.54 -9.95
CA SER A 241 0.46 3.27 -9.75
C SER A 241 0.47 4.15 -8.48
N ARG A 242 1.36 3.87 -7.52
CA ARG A 242 1.53 4.67 -6.29
C ARG A 242 2.38 5.91 -6.51
N ILE A 243 3.54 5.78 -7.14
CA ILE A 243 4.51 6.86 -7.35
C ILE A 243 4.76 7.03 -8.84
N ARG A 244 4.34 8.18 -9.36
CA ARG A 244 4.60 8.66 -10.71
C ARG A 244 5.35 9.97 -10.69
N TYR A 245 6.08 10.25 -11.76
CA TYR A 245 6.72 11.53 -11.95
C TYR A 245 6.69 11.97 -13.41
N MET A 246 6.62 13.28 -13.63
CA MET A 246 6.67 13.90 -14.94
C MET A 246 7.84 14.88 -14.95
N ILE A 247 8.64 14.84 -16.02
CA ILE A 247 9.68 15.84 -16.25
C ILE A 247 9.24 16.68 -17.43
N TYR A 248 9.16 17.99 -17.25
CA TYR A 248 8.89 18.94 -18.32
C TYR A 248 10.08 19.87 -18.52
N ASP A 249 10.20 20.47 -19.70
CA ASP A 249 11.26 21.42 -20.03
C ASP A 249 10.62 22.77 -20.33
N HIS A 250 10.84 23.76 -19.46
CA HIS A 250 10.31 25.11 -19.66
C HIS A 250 11.28 26.18 -19.15
N PRO A 251 11.50 27.29 -19.89
CA PRO A 251 12.49 28.32 -19.53
C PRO A 251 12.21 29.09 -18.23
N SER A 252 11.02 28.94 -17.65
CA SER A 252 10.66 29.59 -16.38
C SER A 252 11.39 29.03 -15.16
N GLY A 253 12.14 27.93 -15.28
CA GLY A 253 12.87 27.31 -14.17
C GLY A 253 11.93 26.91 -13.02
N HIS A 254 12.18 27.45 -11.83
CA HIS A 254 11.46 27.11 -10.59
C HIS A 254 9.99 27.60 -10.53
N ALA A 255 9.52 28.37 -11.52
CA ALA A 255 8.15 28.86 -11.50
C ALA A 255 7.11 27.72 -11.39
N ALA A 256 5.88 28.10 -11.03
CA ALA A 256 4.72 27.23 -11.17
C ALA A 256 4.60 26.70 -12.61
N GLU A 257 3.93 25.56 -12.75
CA GLU A 257 3.61 24.99 -14.05
C GLU A 257 2.86 26.01 -14.92
N PRO A 258 3.22 26.14 -16.21
CA PRO A 258 2.43 26.91 -17.14
C PRO A 258 1.05 26.25 -17.35
N LYS A 259 0.05 27.09 -17.64
CA LYS A 259 -1.37 26.70 -17.65
C LYS A 259 -1.70 25.61 -18.68
N ASP A 260 -0.96 25.57 -19.77
CA ASP A 260 -1.05 24.60 -20.86
C ASP A 260 -0.64 23.18 -20.46
N MET A 261 0.07 22.99 -19.35
CA MET A 261 0.35 21.67 -18.80
C MET A 261 -0.86 21.05 -18.09
N LEU A 262 -1.83 21.86 -17.66
CA LEU A 262 -2.94 21.38 -16.84
C LEU A 262 -3.70 20.18 -17.47
N PRO A 263 -4.00 20.13 -18.78
CA PRO A 263 -4.61 18.96 -19.39
C PRO A 263 -3.81 17.65 -19.20
N GLU A 264 -2.49 17.69 -19.39
CA GLU A 264 -1.62 16.51 -19.22
C GLU A 264 -1.53 16.08 -17.75
N ILE A 265 -1.51 17.06 -16.84
CA ILE A 265 -1.56 16.81 -15.40
C ILE A 265 -2.89 16.15 -15.03
N LEU A 266 -4.02 16.67 -15.54
CA LEU A 266 -5.35 16.10 -15.29
C LEU A 266 -5.50 14.72 -15.93
N GLU A 267 -4.89 14.45 -17.09
CA GLU A 267 -4.83 13.11 -17.67
C GLU A 267 -4.05 12.16 -16.77
N SER A 268 -2.91 12.58 -16.23
CA SER A 268 -2.14 11.79 -15.27
C SER A 268 -2.88 11.56 -13.96
N VAL A 269 -3.59 12.57 -13.45
CA VAL A 269 -4.48 12.43 -12.29
C VAL A 269 -5.61 11.46 -12.59
N ASN A 270 -6.25 11.57 -13.75
CA ASN A 270 -7.30 10.66 -14.20
C ASN A 270 -6.78 9.24 -14.32
N TYR A 271 -5.63 9.02 -14.94
CA TYR A 271 -4.98 7.72 -14.99
C TYR A 271 -4.71 7.20 -13.58
N MET A 272 -4.13 8.03 -12.71
CA MET A 272 -3.82 7.60 -11.35
C MET A 272 -5.08 7.31 -10.53
N GLN A 273 -6.20 7.99 -10.80
CA GLN A 273 -7.52 7.75 -10.23
C GLN A 273 -8.27 6.58 -10.89
N GLN A 274 -8.03 6.28 -12.16
CA GLN A 274 -8.55 5.09 -12.85
C GLN A 274 -7.75 3.84 -12.47
N SER A 275 -6.47 4.00 -12.12
CA SER A 275 -5.72 2.98 -11.37
C SER A 275 -6.15 2.89 -9.90
N VAL A 276 -7.14 3.68 -9.47
CA VAL A 276 -7.99 3.46 -8.26
C VAL A 276 -9.29 2.76 -8.65
N GLY A 277 -9.49 2.41 -9.92
CA GLY A 277 -10.46 1.40 -10.30
C GLY A 277 -10.08 0.13 -9.57
N TRP A 278 -10.84 -0.16 -8.52
CA TRP A 278 -10.60 -1.19 -7.50
C TRP A 278 -9.51 -0.76 -6.50
N SER A 279 -9.92 -0.58 -5.24
CA SER A 279 -9.01 -0.74 -4.12
C SER A 279 -8.20 -2.00 -4.39
N LYS A 280 -6.86 -1.89 -4.43
CA LYS A 280 -6.03 -3.08 -4.59
C LYS A 280 -6.26 -3.94 -3.36
N LYS A 281 -7.20 -4.89 -3.44
CA LYS A 281 -7.49 -5.83 -2.37
C LYS A 281 -6.17 -6.52 -2.07
N ASN A 282 -5.68 -6.30 -0.87
CA ASN A 282 -4.44 -6.86 -0.38
C ASN A 282 -4.76 -8.21 0.25
N PHE A 283 -4.23 -9.27 -0.34
CA PHE A 283 -4.39 -10.62 0.15
C PHE A 283 -3.17 -11.03 0.98
N PHE A 284 -3.43 -11.58 2.16
CA PHE A 284 -2.47 -12.35 2.93
C PHE A 284 -2.61 -13.82 2.53
N ILE A 285 -1.58 -14.40 1.92
CA ILE A 285 -1.65 -15.74 1.34
C ILE A 285 -1.07 -16.76 2.33
N LEU A 286 -1.91 -17.68 2.78
CA LEU A 286 -1.56 -18.88 3.55
C LEU A 286 -1.72 -20.10 2.63
N GLY A 287 -0.69 -20.45 1.89
CA GLY A 287 -0.85 -21.47 0.87
C GLY A 287 0.30 -21.49 -0.13
N SER A 288 0.07 -22.13 -1.25
CA SER A 288 1.13 -22.47 -2.20
C SER A 288 1.33 -21.41 -3.28
N CYS A 289 2.21 -21.73 -4.24
CA CYS A 289 2.39 -20.92 -5.44
C CYS A 289 1.11 -20.79 -6.27
N ILE A 290 0.09 -21.63 -6.06
CA ILE A 290 -1.16 -21.61 -6.82
C ILE A 290 -1.94 -20.33 -6.53
N SER A 291 -2.10 -19.97 -5.27
CA SER A 291 -2.75 -18.71 -4.90
C SER A 291 -1.86 -17.50 -5.18
N ARG A 292 -0.54 -17.62 -4.98
CA ARG A 292 0.42 -16.52 -5.29
C ARG A 292 0.43 -16.15 -6.76
N ASP A 293 0.41 -17.14 -7.67
CA ASP A 293 0.62 -16.89 -9.09
C ASP A 293 -0.54 -16.17 -9.76
N VAL A 294 -1.71 -16.13 -9.12
CA VAL A 294 -2.85 -15.27 -9.50
C VAL A 294 -2.45 -13.78 -9.55
N PHE A 295 -1.50 -13.36 -8.72
CA PHE A 295 -1.06 -11.96 -8.57
C PHE A 295 0.14 -11.57 -9.43
N LEU A 296 0.60 -12.46 -10.33
CA LEU A 296 1.76 -12.13 -11.17
C LEU A 296 1.42 -11.09 -12.23
N PRO A 297 2.39 -10.27 -12.69
CA PRO A 297 2.14 -9.18 -13.62
C PRO A 297 1.51 -9.61 -14.95
N SER A 298 1.72 -10.86 -15.36
CA SER A 298 1.06 -11.46 -16.54
C SER A 298 -0.48 -11.53 -16.41
N TYR A 299 -1.00 -11.37 -15.19
CA TYR A 299 -2.40 -11.56 -14.82
C TYR A 299 -2.97 -10.43 -13.95
N ARG A 300 -2.55 -9.16 -14.10
CA ARG A 300 -3.31 -7.91 -13.74
C ARG A 300 -2.64 -6.95 -12.73
N GLU A 301 -3.17 -5.72 -12.67
CA GLU A 301 -2.70 -4.59 -11.86
C GLU A 301 -3.59 -4.30 -10.62
N ASP A 302 -4.79 -4.89 -10.54
CA ASP A 302 -5.90 -4.45 -9.66
C ASP A 302 -6.03 -5.17 -8.29
N ILE A 303 -5.31 -6.27 -8.03
CA ILE A 303 -5.24 -6.95 -6.71
C ILE A 303 -3.77 -7.26 -6.34
N GLY A 304 -3.43 -7.34 -5.05
CA GLY A 304 -2.04 -7.48 -4.58
C GLY A 304 -1.84 -8.49 -3.47
N SER A 305 -0.65 -9.10 -3.39
CA SER A 305 -0.24 -9.95 -2.27
C SER A 305 0.69 -9.18 -1.33
N ILE A 306 0.33 -9.05 -0.05
CA ILE A 306 1.11 -8.26 0.93
C ILE A 306 1.80 -9.15 1.99
N GLY A 307 1.35 -10.40 2.13
CA GLY A 307 1.99 -11.47 2.91
C GLY A 307 1.89 -12.79 2.16
N TYR A 308 2.95 -13.60 2.18
CA TYR A 308 2.99 -14.93 1.55
C TYR A 308 3.71 -15.93 2.47
N TYR A 309 2.95 -16.92 2.93
CA TYR A 309 3.35 -17.97 3.86
C TYR A 309 3.09 -19.35 3.23
N PRO A 310 3.99 -19.81 2.35
CA PRO A 310 3.95 -21.16 1.85
C PRO A 310 4.58 -22.15 2.81
N ARG A 311 4.31 -23.44 2.60
CA ARG A 311 4.90 -24.54 3.39
C ARG A 311 4.60 -24.50 4.90
N THR A 312 3.66 -23.68 5.36
CA THR A 312 3.18 -23.70 6.74
C THR A 312 1.90 -24.51 6.80
N SER A 313 2.00 -25.79 7.18
CA SER A 313 0.84 -26.66 7.38
C SER A 313 0.02 -26.17 8.57
N PHE A 314 -1.33 -26.21 8.51
CA PHE A 314 -2.13 -25.91 9.71
C PHE A 314 -1.88 -26.90 10.85
N ALA A 315 -1.45 -28.13 10.57
CA ALA A 315 -1.06 -29.09 11.61
C ALA A 315 0.07 -28.58 12.50
N ARG A 316 0.91 -27.67 11.99
CA ARG A 316 1.98 -27.04 12.78
C ARG A 316 1.45 -26.13 13.88
N LEU A 317 0.29 -25.51 13.71
CA LEU A 317 -0.33 -24.66 14.74
C LEU A 317 -0.85 -25.44 15.95
N ALA A 318 -0.92 -26.78 15.88
CA ALA A 318 -1.21 -27.65 17.02
C ALA A 318 0.05 -28.08 17.79
N LEU A 319 1.23 -27.63 17.36
CA LEU A 319 2.52 -28.06 17.86
C LEU A 319 3.34 -26.87 18.34
N GLU A 320 4.38 -27.14 19.13
CA GLU A 320 5.30 -26.11 19.59
C GLU A 320 6.24 -25.63 18.46
N PRO A 321 6.65 -24.34 18.50
CA PRO A 321 7.71 -23.83 17.62
C PRO A 321 9.04 -24.51 17.93
N VAL A 322 9.96 -24.47 16.98
CA VAL A 322 11.32 -24.98 17.16
C VAL A 322 12.09 -24.04 18.09
N GLU A 323 12.60 -24.56 19.20
CA GLU A 323 13.32 -23.79 20.23
C GLU A 323 14.56 -23.06 19.67
N SER A 324 15.35 -23.75 18.86
CA SER A 324 16.58 -23.22 18.27
C SER A 324 16.60 -23.46 16.77
N ILE A 325 16.47 -22.38 16.00
CA ILE A 325 16.47 -22.41 14.54
C ILE A 325 17.89 -22.72 14.05
N PRO A 326 18.08 -23.81 13.28
CA PRO A 326 19.39 -24.18 12.78
C PRO A 326 19.92 -23.18 11.76
N ASP A 327 21.22 -23.27 11.50
CA ASP A 327 21.81 -22.62 10.34
C ASP A 327 21.27 -23.27 9.05
N LEU A 328 20.87 -22.45 8.09
CA LEU A 328 20.28 -22.87 6.81
C LEU A 328 21.18 -22.46 5.63
N ASN A 329 22.48 -22.28 5.87
CA ASN A 329 23.43 -21.81 4.86
C ASN A 329 23.60 -22.76 3.66
N GLU A 330 23.25 -24.04 3.79
CA GLU A 330 23.22 -24.99 2.65
C GLU A 330 22.14 -24.63 1.62
N LEU A 331 21.06 -23.98 2.05
CA LEU A 331 20.07 -23.43 1.14
C LEU A 331 20.61 -22.11 0.57
N SER A 332 21.05 -22.11 -0.69
CA SER A 332 21.58 -20.91 -1.35
C SER A 332 20.54 -19.80 -1.52
N SER A 333 19.25 -20.15 -1.66
CA SER A 333 18.17 -19.19 -1.86
C SER A 333 17.73 -18.50 -0.56
N PRO A 334 17.82 -17.16 -0.46
CA PRO A 334 17.30 -16.41 0.69
C PRO A 334 15.81 -16.64 0.94
N PHE A 335 15.04 -16.85 -0.13
CA PHE A 335 13.62 -17.12 -0.07
C PHE A 335 13.32 -18.49 0.57
N GLN A 336 14.04 -19.54 0.17
CA GLN A 336 13.90 -20.86 0.77
C GLN A 336 14.27 -20.84 2.25
N ARG A 337 15.38 -20.17 2.62
CA ARG A 337 15.77 -19.97 4.02
C ARG A 337 14.67 -19.26 4.81
N LYS A 338 14.03 -18.23 4.25
CA LYS A 338 12.94 -17.50 4.90
C LYS A 338 11.76 -18.43 5.21
N ILE A 339 11.30 -19.21 4.23
CA ILE A 339 10.15 -20.11 4.38
C ILE A 339 10.36 -21.13 5.49
N VAL A 340 11.50 -21.82 5.48
CA VAL A 340 11.81 -22.83 6.51
C VAL A 340 11.83 -22.18 7.90
N LYS A 341 12.41 -20.98 8.02
CA LYS A 341 12.41 -20.24 9.29
C LYS A 341 11.02 -19.83 9.74
N GLN A 342 10.12 -19.46 8.83
CA GLN A 342 8.74 -19.09 9.16
C GLN A 342 7.97 -20.29 9.74
N ASP A 343 8.01 -21.45 9.05
CA ASP A 343 7.38 -22.69 9.53
C ASP A 343 7.91 -23.14 10.90
N MET A 344 9.23 -23.09 11.08
CA MET A 344 9.86 -23.46 12.35
C MET A 344 9.48 -22.52 13.50
N LYS A 345 9.32 -21.22 13.23
CA LYS A 345 8.96 -20.21 14.25
C LYS A 345 7.47 -20.15 14.56
N LEU A 346 6.61 -20.69 13.69
CA LEU A 346 5.16 -20.50 13.79
C LEU A 346 4.75 -19.02 13.82
N ASP A 347 5.44 -18.17 13.04
CA ASP A 347 5.22 -16.72 13.06
C ASP A 347 3.96 -16.26 12.31
N VAL A 348 3.17 -17.18 11.76
CA VAL A 348 2.01 -16.87 10.91
C VAL A 348 0.94 -16.03 11.62
N LEU A 349 0.60 -16.35 12.88
CA LEU A 349 -0.39 -15.56 13.64
C LEU A 349 0.14 -14.18 14.00
N HIS A 350 1.44 -14.07 14.31
CA HIS A 350 2.09 -12.78 14.53
C HIS A 350 2.12 -11.93 13.25
N ALA A 351 2.36 -12.56 12.11
CA ALA A 351 2.35 -11.89 10.81
C ALA A 351 0.94 -11.41 10.44
N LEU A 352 -0.10 -12.19 10.73
CA LEU A 352 -1.49 -11.74 10.59
C LEU A 352 -1.78 -10.54 11.50
N ALA A 353 -1.27 -10.52 12.73
CA ALA A 353 -1.49 -9.41 13.67
C ALA A 353 -0.79 -8.10 13.26
N THR A 354 0.31 -8.19 12.51
CA THR A 354 1.19 -7.05 12.21
C THR A 354 1.14 -6.58 10.76
N THR A 355 0.41 -7.29 9.90
CA THR A 355 0.28 -6.97 8.48
C THR A 355 -1.11 -6.40 8.20
N SER A 356 -1.19 -5.27 7.47
CA SER A 356 -2.46 -4.72 7.00
C SER A 356 -2.87 -5.42 5.70
N PHE A 357 -4.04 -6.06 5.68
CA PHE A 357 -4.62 -6.76 4.54
C PHE A 357 -6.16 -6.67 4.54
N ASP A 358 -6.76 -6.93 3.39
CA ASP A 358 -8.21 -6.94 3.20
C ASP A 358 -8.79 -8.36 3.38
N TYR A 359 -8.12 -9.37 2.85
CA TYR A 359 -8.54 -10.78 2.92
C TYR A 359 -7.38 -11.73 3.20
N ILE A 360 -7.69 -12.91 3.73
CA ILE A 360 -6.76 -14.04 3.87
C ILE A 360 -7.11 -15.04 2.78
N LEU A 361 -6.17 -15.40 1.91
CA LEU A 361 -6.37 -16.38 0.86
C LEU A 361 -5.66 -17.69 1.22
N ILE A 362 -6.42 -18.78 1.32
CA ILE A 362 -5.93 -20.10 1.72
C ILE A 362 -6.01 -21.08 0.56
N ASP A 363 -4.95 -21.85 0.31
CA ASP A 363 -5.03 -23.10 -0.46
C ASP A 363 -4.24 -24.22 0.23
N LEU A 364 -4.63 -25.47 -0.04
CA LEU A 364 -4.14 -26.63 0.70
C LEU A 364 -3.15 -27.50 -0.08
N ILE A 365 -2.63 -27.03 -1.23
CA ILE A 365 -1.74 -27.83 -2.08
C ILE A 365 -0.46 -28.24 -1.35
N ASP A 366 0.02 -27.41 -0.42
CA ASP A 366 1.21 -27.69 0.38
C ASP A 366 0.98 -28.70 1.51
N GLU A 367 -0.26 -29.02 1.88
CA GLU A 367 -0.54 -30.05 2.89
C GLU A 367 -0.07 -31.45 2.45
N ARG A 368 0.17 -31.65 1.15
CA ARG A 368 0.78 -32.85 0.58
C ARG A 368 2.11 -33.26 1.20
N TYR A 369 2.82 -32.33 1.84
CA TYR A 369 4.15 -32.59 2.39
C TYR A 369 4.11 -33.47 3.64
N GLY A 370 3.04 -33.40 4.43
CA GLY A 370 3.02 -33.97 5.78
C GLY A 370 4.06 -33.31 6.68
N LEU A 371 4.41 -33.98 7.78
CA LEU A 371 5.36 -33.46 8.77
C LEU A 371 6.54 -34.42 8.97
N VAL A 372 7.67 -33.87 9.41
CA VAL A 372 8.89 -34.62 9.77
C VAL A 372 9.40 -34.18 11.14
N LYS A 373 9.87 -35.12 11.93
CA LYS A 373 10.39 -34.87 13.27
C LYS A 373 11.64 -33.99 13.19
N TYR A 374 11.69 -32.95 14.03
CA TYR A 374 12.87 -32.12 14.23
C TYR A 374 12.97 -31.67 15.69
N GLY A 375 14.05 -32.07 16.37
CA GLY A 375 14.18 -31.88 17.82
C GLY A 375 13.02 -32.53 18.57
N ASN A 376 12.34 -31.75 19.42
CA ASN A 376 11.21 -32.22 20.22
C ASN A 376 9.84 -32.09 19.52
N THR A 377 9.78 -31.42 18.37
CA THR A 377 8.53 -31.12 17.63
C THR A 377 8.54 -31.74 16.22
N PHE A 378 7.53 -31.44 15.42
CA PHE A 378 7.49 -31.78 13.98
C PHE A 378 7.40 -30.51 13.16
N ILE A 379 8.13 -30.44 12.03
CA ILE A 379 8.11 -29.33 11.06
C ILE A 379 7.49 -29.79 9.74
N THR A 380 7.05 -28.87 8.89
CA THR A 380 6.51 -29.24 7.58
C THR A 380 7.61 -29.90 6.73
N ASN A 381 7.34 -31.09 6.21
CA ASN A 381 8.30 -31.91 5.43
C ASN A 381 8.45 -31.40 3.98
N SER A 382 8.75 -30.11 3.85
CA SER A 382 8.90 -29.40 2.58
C SER A 382 10.15 -29.84 1.82
N TYR A 383 10.18 -29.54 0.52
CA TYR A 383 11.36 -29.77 -0.31
C TYR A 383 12.59 -29.04 0.26
N GLU A 384 12.40 -27.79 0.69
CA GLU A 384 13.43 -26.94 1.26
C GLU A 384 14.04 -27.55 2.53
N VAL A 385 13.22 -28.14 3.40
CA VAL A 385 13.70 -28.87 4.59
C VAL A 385 14.54 -30.08 4.17
N ASN A 386 14.10 -30.86 3.18
CA ASN A 386 14.81 -32.07 2.73
C ASN A 386 16.19 -31.77 2.11
N VAL A 387 16.37 -30.62 1.46
CA VAL A 387 17.65 -30.25 0.82
C VAL A 387 18.50 -29.28 1.65
N SER A 388 18.07 -28.96 2.88
CA SER A 388 18.77 -28.03 3.77
C SER A 388 19.86 -28.66 4.64
N GLY A 389 19.99 -29.99 4.62
CA GLY A 389 20.95 -30.74 5.45
C GLY A 389 20.56 -30.88 6.94
N ILE A 390 19.57 -30.12 7.42
CA ILE A 390 19.23 -30.04 8.85
C ILE A 390 18.69 -31.33 9.46
N LEU A 391 18.17 -32.24 8.64
CA LEU A 391 17.64 -33.53 9.08
C LEU A 391 18.73 -34.58 9.28
N GLY A 392 19.96 -34.31 8.83
CA GLY A 392 21.09 -35.24 8.87
C GLY A 392 20.88 -36.50 8.01
N ASN A 393 21.87 -37.40 8.04
CA ASN A 393 21.80 -38.71 7.39
C ASN A 393 21.23 -39.76 8.34
N VAL A 394 19.94 -39.66 8.66
CA VAL A 394 19.25 -40.68 9.46
C VAL A 394 18.53 -41.64 8.50
N SER A 395 18.76 -42.94 8.66
CA SER A 395 18.19 -43.97 7.78
C SER A 395 16.66 -44.03 7.80
N GLN A 396 16.03 -43.60 8.90
CA GLN A 396 14.58 -43.46 9.02
C GLN A 396 14.27 -42.23 9.88
N LEU A 397 13.81 -41.16 9.24
CA LEU A 397 13.23 -40.02 9.92
C LEU A 397 11.79 -40.35 10.30
N GLU A 398 11.40 -40.04 11.53
CA GLU A 398 10.01 -40.11 11.97
C GLU A 398 9.18 -39.06 11.22
N LYS A 399 8.10 -39.50 10.59
CA LYS A 399 7.24 -38.68 9.73
C LYS A 399 5.77 -38.92 10.07
N ILE A 400 4.99 -37.86 9.93
CA ILE A 400 3.54 -37.93 9.94
C ILE A 400 3.09 -37.71 8.51
N GLU A 401 2.70 -38.81 7.85
CA GLU A 401 2.31 -38.81 6.45
C GLU A 401 1.02 -38.01 6.24
N ALA A 402 0.98 -37.21 5.18
CA ALA A 402 -0.20 -36.46 4.80
C ALA A 402 -1.38 -37.42 4.60
N GLY A 403 -2.51 -37.11 5.24
CA GLY A 403 -3.71 -37.95 5.16
C GLY A 403 -3.75 -39.15 6.12
N SER A 404 -2.76 -39.32 7.00
CA SER A 404 -2.89 -40.22 8.15
C SER A 404 -3.90 -39.68 9.18
N ASP A 405 -4.44 -40.56 10.03
CA ASP A 405 -5.36 -40.14 11.10
C ASP A 405 -4.68 -39.20 12.11
N GLU A 406 -3.39 -39.42 12.39
CA GLU A 406 -2.59 -38.51 13.20
C GLU A 406 -2.44 -37.13 12.54
N PHE A 407 -2.17 -37.08 11.23
CA PHE A 407 -2.11 -35.83 10.48
C PHE A 407 -3.43 -35.08 10.55
N TYR A 408 -4.57 -35.74 10.28
CA TYR A 408 -5.88 -35.08 10.33
C TYR A 408 -6.21 -34.54 11.73
N SER A 409 -5.87 -35.30 12.78
CA SER A 409 -6.09 -34.89 14.17
C SER A 409 -5.29 -33.64 14.52
N LEU A 410 -4.00 -33.59 14.15
CA LEU A 410 -3.16 -32.40 14.35
C LEU A 410 -3.63 -31.23 13.48
N TRP A 411 -3.97 -31.49 12.23
CA TRP A 411 -4.42 -30.47 11.28
C TRP A 411 -5.71 -29.80 11.75
N GLU A 412 -6.72 -30.57 12.18
CA GLU A 412 -7.98 -30.01 12.68
C GLU A 412 -7.77 -29.19 13.95
N LYS A 413 -6.92 -29.65 14.88
CA LYS A 413 -6.56 -28.87 16.09
C LYS A 413 -5.88 -27.56 15.72
N GLY A 414 -4.91 -27.58 14.81
CA GLY A 414 -4.17 -26.38 14.44
C GLY A 414 -4.99 -25.43 13.57
N PHE A 415 -5.88 -25.95 12.72
CA PHE A 415 -6.85 -25.13 12.00
C PHE A 415 -7.85 -24.48 12.96
N LYS A 416 -8.28 -25.16 14.03
CA LYS A 416 -9.11 -24.57 15.08
C LYS A 416 -8.41 -23.40 15.79
N VAL A 417 -7.10 -23.49 16.06
CA VAL A 417 -6.31 -22.37 16.59
C VAL A 417 -6.34 -21.16 15.64
N PHE A 418 -6.21 -21.38 14.32
CA PHE A 418 -6.32 -20.32 13.32
C PHE A 418 -7.74 -19.71 13.27
N VAL A 419 -8.78 -20.55 13.33
CA VAL A 419 -10.18 -20.09 13.36
C VAL A 419 -10.44 -19.23 14.59
N ASP A 420 -10.02 -19.68 15.78
CA ASP A 420 -10.19 -18.95 17.04
C ASP A 420 -9.51 -17.59 16.99
N TYR A 421 -8.28 -17.55 16.47
CA TYR A 421 -7.58 -16.30 16.21
C TYR A 421 -8.37 -15.38 15.26
N CYS A 422 -8.94 -15.91 14.18
CA CYS A 422 -9.73 -15.13 13.24
C CYS A 422 -11.03 -14.61 13.84
N GLU A 423 -11.72 -15.41 14.67
CA GLU A 423 -12.93 -14.99 15.39
C GLU A 423 -12.63 -13.86 16.37
N GLU A 424 -11.60 -14.02 17.21
CA GLU A 424 -11.18 -13.02 18.20
C GLU A 424 -10.81 -11.67 17.56
N ASN A 425 -10.32 -11.69 16.32
CA ASN A 425 -9.86 -10.51 15.59
C ASN A 425 -10.86 -10.02 14.51
N ASN A 426 -12.07 -10.57 14.44
CA ASN A 426 -13.09 -10.25 13.41
C ASN A 426 -12.57 -10.40 11.97
N LEU A 427 -11.80 -11.46 11.73
CA LEU A 427 -11.20 -11.79 10.43
C LEU A 427 -11.89 -12.96 9.74
N LEU A 428 -12.79 -13.70 10.41
CA LEU A 428 -13.36 -14.94 9.88
C LEU A 428 -14.08 -14.72 8.53
N ASP A 429 -14.87 -13.65 8.41
CA ASP A 429 -15.56 -13.28 7.16
C ASP A 429 -14.61 -12.91 6.02
N LYS A 430 -13.35 -12.59 6.35
CA LYS A 430 -12.29 -12.22 5.40
C LYS A 430 -11.44 -13.40 4.96
N VAL A 431 -11.67 -14.60 5.51
CA VAL A 431 -10.98 -15.83 5.10
C VAL A 431 -11.61 -16.35 3.82
N ILE A 432 -10.84 -16.44 2.74
CA ILE A 432 -11.24 -16.95 1.44
C ILE A 432 -10.46 -18.23 1.14
N VAL A 433 -11.16 -19.31 0.84
CA VAL A 433 -10.57 -20.62 0.56
C VAL A 433 -10.57 -20.88 -0.94
N ASN A 434 -9.40 -20.92 -1.53
CA ASN A 434 -9.20 -21.35 -2.91
C ASN A 434 -9.26 -22.88 -2.97
N LYS A 435 -10.44 -23.44 -3.27
CA LYS A 435 -10.71 -24.88 -3.22
C LYS A 435 -10.21 -25.59 -4.50
N VAL A 436 -8.95 -26.01 -4.49
CA VAL A 436 -8.22 -26.52 -5.66
C VAL A 436 -7.83 -27.97 -5.52
N TYR A 437 -7.70 -28.67 -6.66
CA TYR A 437 -7.39 -30.10 -6.73
C TYR A 437 -6.38 -30.42 -7.82
N TRP A 438 -5.58 -31.45 -7.62
CA TRP A 438 -4.61 -31.93 -8.60
C TRP A 438 -5.30 -32.33 -9.91
N ALA A 439 -4.83 -31.76 -11.00
CA ALA A 439 -5.17 -32.12 -12.37
C ALA A 439 -4.73 -33.56 -12.67
N SER A 440 -5.50 -34.23 -13.52
CA SER A 440 -5.21 -35.61 -13.96
C SER A 440 -4.58 -35.70 -15.35
N MET A 441 -4.53 -34.57 -16.08
CA MET A 441 -4.04 -34.49 -17.45
C MET A 441 -3.48 -33.11 -17.76
N LEU A 442 -2.68 -33.07 -18.83
CA LEU A 442 -2.18 -31.86 -19.46
C LEU A 442 -3.23 -31.23 -20.40
N ASP A 443 -2.93 -30.02 -20.85
CA ASP A 443 -3.72 -29.24 -21.81
C ASP A 443 -3.80 -29.83 -23.22
N ASP A 444 -2.88 -30.74 -23.57
CA ASP A 444 -2.96 -31.59 -24.77
C ASP A 444 -3.63 -32.95 -24.53
N ALA A 445 -4.32 -33.11 -23.39
CA ALA A 445 -4.97 -34.33 -22.92
C ALA A 445 -4.03 -35.51 -22.64
N SER A 446 -2.71 -35.31 -22.68
CA SER A 446 -1.75 -36.35 -22.30
C SER A 446 -1.61 -36.50 -20.77
N PRO A 447 -1.14 -37.66 -20.26
CA PRO A 447 -0.85 -37.84 -18.85
C PRO A 447 0.29 -36.94 -18.37
N ILE A 448 0.28 -36.60 -17.09
CA ILE A 448 1.36 -35.82 -16.47
C ILE A 448 2.61 -36.71 -16.33
N PRO A 449 3.80 -36.28 -16.84
CA PRO A 449 5.02 -37.08 -16.78
C PRO A 449 5.43 -37.43 -15.34
N ASN A 450 5.93 -38.66 -15.14
CA ASN A 450 6.47 -39.14 -13.85
C ASN A 450 5.48 -39.09 -12.67
N LEU A 451 4.18 -39.04 -12.93
CA LEU A 451 3.14 -39.00 -11.91
C LEU A 451 2.14 -40.15 -12.08
N ASP A 452 2.00 -40.95 -11.03
CA ASP A 452 1.00 -42.02 -10.96
C ASP A 452 -0.41 -41.44 -10.72
N LYS A 453 -1.41 -42.00 -11.39
CA LYS A 453 -2.83 -41.71 -11.17
C LYS A 453 -3.23 -41.98 -9.73
N GLU A 454 -2.69 -43.01 -9.09
CA GLU A 454 -2.99 -43.33 -7.70
C GLU A 454 -2.57 -42.19 -6.76
N LYS A 455 -1.41 -41.56 -7.00
CA LYS A 455 -0.96 -40.40 -6.22
C LYS A 455 -1.90 -39.21 -6.36
N ILE A 456 -2.44 -38.96 -7.54
CA ILE A 456 -3.44 -37.89 -7.76
C ILE A 456 -4.71 -38.18 -6.96
N ILE A 457 -5.20 -39.43 -7.00
CA ILE A 457 -6.40 -39.84 -6.25
C ILE A 457 -6.18 -39.67 -4.74
N ILE A 458 -5.05 -40.14 -4.22
CA ILE A 458 -4.72 -40.02 -2.80
C ILE A 458 -4.66 -38.55 -2.37
N ASN A 459 -3.92 -37.71 -3.10
CA ASN A 459 -3.78 -36.29 -2.73
C ASN A 459 -5.13 -35.54 -2.81
N ASN A 460 -5.95 -35.81 -3.83
CA ASN A 460 -7.28 -35.21 -3.93
C ASN A 460 -8.22 -35.71 -2.82
N SER A 461 -8.12 -36.97 -2.41
CA SER A 461 -8.87 -37.51 -1.27
C SER A 461 -8.45 -36.85 0.05
N VAL A 462 -7.16 -36.53 0.22
CA VAL A 462 -6.69 -35.76 1.38
C VAL A 462 -7.29 -34.36 1.37
N LEU A 463 -7.19 -33.65 0.24
CA LEU A 463 -7.78 -32.32 0.07
C LEU A 463 -9.29 -32.32 0.36
N ASP A 464 -10.05 -33.30 -0.14
CA ASP A 464 -11.48 -33.43 0.13
C ASP A 464 -11.78 -33.51 1.63
N LYS A 465 -11.02 -34.32 2.38
CA LYS A 465 -11.21 -34.45 3.83
C LYS A 465 -10.83 -33.16 4.57
N LEU A 466 -9.75 -32.49 4.17
CA LEU A 466 -9.36 -31.20 4.76
C LEU A 466 -10.38 -30.09 4.48
N TYR A 467 -10.88 -29.98 3.25
CA TYR A 467 -11.95 -29.02 2.92
C TYR A 467 -13.24 -29.31 3.70
N SER A 468 -13.58 -30.60 3.90
CA SER A 468 -14.72 -30.99 4.74
C SER A 468 -14.54 -30.57 6.21
N ILE A 469 -13.31 -30.57 6.73
CA ILE A 469 -13.00 -30.02 8.06
C ILE A 469 -13.16 -28.49 8.06
N MET A 470 -12.62 -27.79 7.06
CA MET A 470 -12.75 -26.32 6.97
C MET A 470 -14.20 -25.86 6.93
N GLN A 471 -15.06 -26.58 6.21
CA GLN A 471 -16.49 -26.27 6.10
C GLN A 471 -17.27 -26.36 7.42
N LYS A 472 -16.70 -26.95 8.46
CA LYS A 472 -17.27 -26.91 9.83
C LYS A 472 -17.17 -25.52 10.46
N TYR A 473 -16.24 -24.68 9.99
CA TYR A 473 -15.87 -23.40 10.61
C TYR A 473 -15.98 -22.20 9.66
N ILE A 474 -15.77 -22.40 8.36
CA ILE A 474 -15.78 -21.34 7.34
C ILE A 474 -17.07 -21.45 6.53
N SER A 475 -17.73 -20.30 6.31
CA SER A 475 -18.95 -20.23 5.48
C SER A 475 -18.72 -20.74 4.06
N GLU A 476 -19.69 -21.45 3.48
CA GLU A 476 -19.63 -21.93 2.10
C GLU A 476 -19.43 -20.78 1.09
N SER A 477 -19.95 -19.59 1.38
CA SER A 477 -19.78 -18.38 0.54
C SER A 477 -18.33 -17.95 0.39
N ASN A 478 -17.45 -18.42 1.26
CA ASN A 478 -16.05 -18.03 1.30
C ASN A 478 -15.14 -19.03 0.57
N PHE A 479 -15.71 -20.07 -0.06
CA PHE A 479 -14.96 -21.02 -0.88
C PHE A 479 -15.09 -20.64 -2.36
N ILE A 480 -13.96 -20.47 -3.03
CA ILE A 480 -13.91 -20.41 -4.49
C ILE A 480 -13.94 -21.85 -5.00
N VAL A 481 -15.02 -22.23 -5.66
CA VAL A 481 -15.26 -23.60 -6.17
C VAL A 481 -15.19 -23.61 -7.69
N TYR A 482 -14.53 -24.62 -8.24
CA TYR A 482 -14.29 -24.74 -9.68
C TYR A 482 -15.01 -25.95 -10.29
N PRO A 483 -15.53 -25.83 -11.51
CA PRO A 483 -15.87 -27.01 -12.31
C PRO A 483 -14.61 -27.87 -12.56
N LYS A 484 -14.76 -29.20 -12.60
CA LYS A 484 -13.63 -30.13 -12.80
C LYS A 484 -12.78 -29.83 -14.05
N SER A 485 -13.38 -29.24 -15.08
CA SER A 485 -12.71 -28.83 -16.32
C SER A 485 -11.63 -27.77 -16.14
N TYR A 486 -11.60 -27.06 -15.01
CA TYR A 486 -10.56 -26.07 -14.71
C TYR A 486 -9.26 -26.69 -14.19
N PHE A 487 -9.30 -27.95 -13.70
CA PHE A 487 -8.13 -28.65 -13.20
C PHE A 487 -7.38 -29.36 -14.33
N VAL A 488 -6.73 -28.55 -15.17
CA VAL A 488 -5.88 -28.99 -16.28
C VAL A 488 -4.48 -28.42 -16.09
N ALA A 489 -3.46 -29.28 -16.05
CA ALA A 489 -2.08 -28.85 -15.88
C ALA A 489 -1.50 -28.32 -17.20
N LYS A 490 -0.70 -27.25 -17.12
CA LYS A 490 -0.08 -26.64 -18.30
C LYS A 490 1.23 -27.32 -18.61
N LYS A 491 1.37 -27.85 -19.84
CA LYS A 491 2.59 -28.53 -20.29
C LYS A 491 3.83 -27.64 -20.30
N ASP A 492 3.66 -26.37 -20.65
CA ASP A 492 4.75 -25.39 -20.69
C ASP A 492 4.63 -24.36 -19.55
N HIS A 493 4.36 -24.85 -18.33
CA HIS A 493 4.28 -23.97 -17.17
C HIS A 493 5.66 -23.47 -16.75
N LYS A 494 5.76 -22.18 -16.40
CA LYS A 494 7.02 -21.50 -16.00
C LYS A 494 7.77 -22.11 -14.80
N TRP A 495 7.09 -22.92 -13.99
CA TRP A 495 7.67 -23.64 -12.85
C TRP A 495 7.84 -25.14 -13.09
N GLY A 496 7.76 -25.58 -14.35
CA GLY A 496 7.76 -26.99 -14.73
C GLY A 496 6.38 -27.64 -14.63
N VAL A 497 6.27 -28.85 -15.16
CA VAL A 497 5.01 -29.60 -15.24
C VAL A 497 4.71 -30.29 -13.91
N MET A 498 3.65 -29.85 -13.23
CA MET A 498 3.13 -30.47 -12.00
C MET A 498 1.60 -30.48 -12.04
N PRO A 499 0.92 -31.40 -11.34
CA PRO A 499 -0.54 -31.55 -11.39
C PRO A 499 -1.32 -30.35 -10.83
N PHE A 500 -0.67 -29.44 -10.13
CA PHE A 500 -1.28 -28.22 -9.60
C PHE A 500 -0.85 -26.96 -10.38
N HIS A 501 0.03 -27.07 -11.38
CA HIS A 501 0.43 -25.96 -12.23
C HIS A 501 -0.53 -25.83 -13.41
N TYR A 502 -1.62 -25.08 -13.23
CA TYR A 502 -2.74 -25.07 -14.17
C TYR A 502 -2.51 -24.21 -15.42
N VAL A 503 -3.41 -24.34 -16.38
CA VAL A 503 -3.54 -23.44 -17.53
C VAL A 503 -3.98 -22.03 -17.12
N ASP A 504 -3.70 -21.03 -17.97
CA ASP A 504 -3.90 -19.61 -17.66
C ASP A 504 -5.38 -19.25 -17.39
N SER A 505 -6.33 -20.00 -17.97
CA SER A 505 -7.75 -19.82 -17.74
C SER A 505 -8.16 -20.09 -16.29
N PHE A 506 -7.45 -20.99 -15.59
CA PHE A 506 -7.64 -21.21 -14.15
C PHE A 506 -7.30 -19.94 -13.37
N TYR A 507 -6.08 -19.42 -13.54
CA TYR A 507 -5.61 -18.23 -12.81
C TYR A 507 -6.45 -16.98 -13.12
N LYS A 508 -6.91 -16.84 -14.38
CA LYS A 508 -7.80 -15.76 -14.77
C LYS A 508 -9.14 -15.83 -14.03
N HIS A 509 -9.73 -17.03 -13.91
CA HIS A 509 -11.00 -17.20 -13.21
C HIS A 509 -10.85 -16.99 -11.70
N THR A 510 -9.79 -17.53 -11.08
CA THR A 510 -9.50 -17.25 -9.67
C THR A 510 -9.37 -15.74 -9.41
N TYR A 511 -8.67 -15.02 -10.29
CA TYR A 511 -8.57 -13.56 -10.19
C TYR A 511 -9.96 -12.90 -10.23
N GLU A 512 -10.85 -13.33 -11.14
CA GLU A 512 -12.18 -12.73 -11.29
C GLU A 512 -13.03 -12.91 -10.04
N GLU A 513 -13.00 -14.10 -9.44
CA GLU A 513 -13.65 -14.39 -8.16
C GLU A 513 -13.11 -13.51 -7.02
N LEU A 514 -11.78 -13.40 -6.90
CA LEU A 514 -11.14 -12.55 -5.89
C LEU A 514 -11.44 -11.06 -6.09
N ASN A 515 -11.49 -10.60 -7.34
CA ASN A 515 -11.79 -9.22 -7.66
C ASN A 515 -13.24 -8.86 -7.31
N ASN A 516 -14.16 -9.82 -7.42
CA ASN A 516 -15.59 -9.63 -7.14
C ASN A 516 -15.97 -9.66 -5.65
N LEU A 517 -15.02 -9.96 -4.75
CA LEU A 517 -15.25 -9.87 -3.31
C LEU A 517 -15.66 -8.43 -2.92
N LYS A 518 -16.52 -8.29 -1.91
CA LYS A 518 -17.10 -7.00 -1.50
C LYS A 518 -16.31 -6.29 -0.44
#